data_AF-A0A969L8C0-F1
#
_entry.id   AF-A0A969L8C0-F1
#
_cell.length_a   1.000
_cell.length_b   1.000
_cell.length_c   1.000
_cell.angle_alpha   90.00
_cell.angle_beta   90.00
_cell.angle_gamma   90.00
#
_symmetry.space_group_name_H-M   'P 1'
#
loop_
_entity.id
_entity.type
_entity.pdbx_description
1 polymer ?
#
loop_
_entity_poly.entity_id
_entity_poly.type
_entity_poly.pdbx_seq_one_letter_code
_entity_poly.pdbx_strand_id
1 'polypeptide(L)'
;MKRWARYSPANYQHKYELVQAETMRLSGQNTRAMDYYDAAIEGAKENKYIQEEAIANELAANFYFAQEKYKIGKTYLQDAYYHYQMWGAKRKLADLEQQYHLYTTAYVNKGHSIRSEAGGLGGAASVPNLDMLSILKASQTLSSEVVLGNLLKK
;
A
#
# COMPACT_ATOMS: atom_id res chain seq x y z
N MET A 1 16.56 -5.90 14.80
CA MET A 1 16.60 -4.51 14.29
C MET A 1 17.24 -3.52 15.26
N LYS A 2 16.67 -3.23 16.45
CA LYS A 2 17.17 -2.19 17.37
C LYS A 2 18.68 -2.23 17.69
N ARG A 3 19.23 -3.43 17.91
CA ARG A 3 20.66 -3.62 18.19
C ARG A 3 21.53 -3.23 17.00
N TRP A 4 21.10 -3.53 15.76
CA TRP A 4 21.86 -3.23 14.54
C TRP A 4 21.72 -1.78 14.09
N ALA A 5 20.55 -1.18 14.31
CA ALA A 5 20.35 0.26 14.11
C ALA A 5 21.32 1.10 14.96
N ARG A 6 21.70 0.62 16.16
CA ARG A 6 22.74 1.27 16.97
C ARG A 6 24.15 1.21 16.38
N TYR A 7 24.50 0.17 15.62
CA TYR A 7 25.85 -0.01 15.06
C TYR A 7 25.96 0.46 13.62
N SER A 8 24.85 0.48 12.87
CA SER A 8 24.79 0.99 11.50
C SER A 8 23.40 1.59 11.25
N PRO A 9 23.16 2.84 11.70
CA PRO A 9 21.87 3.50 11.54
C PRO A 9 21.44 3.58 10.08
N ALA A 10 22.34 3.95 9.18
CA ALA A 10 22.10 4.05 7.74
C ALA A 10 21.44 2.79 7.13
N ASN A 11 21.81 1.60 7.62
CA ASN A 11 21.35 0.34 7.04
C ASN A 11 20.10 -0.26 7.72
N TYR A 12 19.88 0.08 8.99
CA TYR A 12 18.88 -0.64 9.81
C TYR A 12 17.89 0.27 10.54
N GLN A 13 18.13 1.59 10.59
CA GLN A 13 17.26 2.53 11.30
C GLN A 13 15.88 2.60 10.63
N HIS A 14 15.82 2.82 9.32
CA HIS A 14 14.56 2.87 8.57
C HIS A 14 13.74 1.58 8.70
N LYS A 15 14.40 0.41 8.70
CA LYS A 15 13.72 -0.89 8.91
C LYS A 15 13.20 -1.05 10.32
N TYR A 16 13.94 -0.55 11.31
CA TYR A 16 13.49 -0.54 12.70
C TYR A 16 12.27 0.37 12.87
N GLU A 17 12.31 1.57 12.30
CA GLU A 17 11.21 2.52 12.34
C GLU A 17 9.96 1.97 11.68
N LEU A 18 10.08 1.29 10.55
CA LEU A 18 8.93 0.65 9.91
C LEU A 18 8.27 -0.43 10.79
N VAL A 19 9.08 -1.24 11.48
CA VAL A 19 8.56 -2.22 12.45
C VAL A 19 7.88 -1.52 13.63
N GLN A 20 8.43 -0.39 14.09
CA GLN A 20 7.81 0.41 15.15
C GLN A 20 6.49 1.03 14.67
N ALA A 21 6.39 1.49 13.43
CA ALA A 21 5.16 2.02 12.85
C ALA A 21 4.02 0.99 12.92
N GLU A 22 4.27 -0.23 12.43
CA GLU A 22 3.29 -1.33 12.49
C GLU A 22 2.94 -1.71 13.93
N THR A 23 3.93 -1.73 14.83
CA THR A 23 3.69 -2.02 16.25
C THR A 23 2.77 -0.97 16.89
N MET A 24 2.99 0.32 16.58
CA MET A 24 2.15 1.42 17.07
C MET A 24 0.75 1.37 16.45
N ARG A 25 0.63 1.04 15.15
CA ARG A 25 -0.65 0.82 14.47
C ARG A 25 -1.46 -0.27 15.16
N LEU A 26 -0.87 -1.43 15.40
CA LEU A 26 -1.54 -2.56 16.08
C LEU A 26 -1.90 -2.23 17.53
N SER A 27 -1.15 -1.33 18.17
CA SER A 27 -1.42 -0.85 19.52
C SER A 27 -2.42 0.33 19.57
N GLY A 28 -2.99 0.74 18.44
CA GLY A 28 -3.93 1.87 18.34
C GLY A 28 -3.30 3.27 18.52
N GLN A 29 -1.98 3.37 18.59
CA GLN A 29 -1.25 4.63 18.74
C GLN A 29 -1.02 5.30 17.38
N ASN A 30 -2.12 5.69 16.72
CA ASN A 30 -2.12 6.12 15.33
C ASN A 30 -1.18 7.31 15.04
N THR A 31 -1.13 8.32 15.91
CA THR A 31 -0.23 9.48 15.71
C THR A 31 1.24 9.06 15.68
N ARG A 32 1.65 8.18 16.61
CA ARG A 32 3.03 7.67 16.63
C ARG A 32 3.32 6.77 15.44
N ALA A 33 2.33 6.00 14.99
CA ALA A 33 2.48 5.19 13.78
C ALA A 33 2.77 6.08 12.56
N MET A 34 2.07 7.22 12.42
CA MET A 34 2.34 8.21 11.36
C MET A 34 3.78 8.70 11.39
N ASP A 35 4.24 9.17 12.56
CA ASP A 35 5.60 9.69 12.72
C ASP A 35 6.66 8.63 12.35
N TYR A 36 6.43 7.37 12.72
CA TYR A 36 7.34 6.27 12.38
C TYR A 36 7.29 5.86 10.90
N TYR A 37 6.14 5.93 10.24
CA TYR A 37 6.08 5.69 8.79
C TYR A 37 6.86 6.76 8.03
N ASP A 38 6.66 8.04 8.37
CA ASP A 38 7.34 9.14 7.71
C ASP A 38 8.86 9.06 7.94
N ALA A 39 9.30 8.75 9.17
CA ALA A 39 10.72 8.53 9.47
C ALA A 39 11.31 7.36 8.68
N ALA A 40 10.59 6.23 8.58
CA ALA A 40 11.05 5.07 7.81
C ALA A 40 11.18 5.37 6.31
N ILE A 41 10.24 6.13 5.74
CA ILE A 41 10.26 6.52 4.33
C ILE A 41 11.46 7.45 4.07
N GLU A 42 11.63 8.51 4.86
CA GLU A 42 12.74 9.45 4.67
C GLU A 42 14.09 8.75 4.89
N GLY A 43 14.21 7.93 5.94
CA GLY A 43 15.42 7.16 6.20
C GLY A 43 15.76 6.17 5.08
N ALA A 44 14.76 5.53 4.45
CA ALA A 44 15.00 4.66 3.29
C ALA A 44 15.47 5.47 2.07
N LYS A 45 14.84 6.61 1.82
CA LYS A 45 15.15 7.53 0.71
C LYS A 45 16.55 8.14 0.82
N GLU A 46 16.91 8.68 1.98
CA GLU A 46 18.24 9.25 2.24
C GLU A 46 19.35 8.22 1.97
N ASN A 47 19.11 6.97 2.36
CA ASN A 47 20.04 5.87 2.18
C ASN A 47 19.86 5.11 0.85
N LYS A 48 18.98 5.60 -0.04
CA LYS A 48 18.72 5.08 -1.40
C LYS A 48 18.24 3.63 -1.44
N TYR A 49 17.56 3.17 -0.39
CA TYR A 49 16.93 1.85 -0.33
C TYR A 49 15.54 1.88 -0.97
N ILE A 50 15.50 1.91 -2.31
CA ILE A 50 14.26 2.04 -3.08
C ILE A 50 13.22 0.94 -2.77
N GLN A 51 13.68 -0.27 -2.41
CA GLN A 51 12.78 -1.37 -2.05
C GLN A 51 12.10 -1.10 -0.71
N GLU A 52 12.86 -0.61 0.28
CA GLU A 52 12.35 -0.32 1.61
C GLU A 52 11.45 0.92 1.58
N GLU A 53 11.79 1.91 0.76
CA GLU A 53 10.94 3.08 0.51
C GLU A 53 9.60 2.65 -0.11
N ALA A 54 9.60 1.75 -1.09
CA ALA A 54 8.37 1.22 -1.69
C ALA A 54 7.47 0.50 -0.66
N ILE A 55 8.07 -0.36 0.16
CA ILE A 55 7.34 -1.12 1.19
C ILE A 55 6.79 -0.20 2.28
N ALA A 56 7.59 0.78 2.73
CA ALA A 56 7.17 1.72 3.77
C ALA A 56 5.99 2.58 3.28
N ASN A 57 6.03 3.06 2.03
CA ASN A 57 4.93 3.77 1.40
C ASN A 57 3.67 2.91 1.26
N GLU A 58 3.78 1.63 0.86
CA GLU A 58 2.63 0.72 0.76
C GLU A 58 1.95 0.50 2.12
N LEU A 59 2.75 0.28 3.17
CA LEU A 59 2.24 0.10 4.52
C LEU A 59 1.59 1.37 5.07
N ALA A 60 2.20 2.54 4.83
CA ALA A 60 1.61 3.83 5.17
C ALA A 60 0.26 4.04 4.44
N ALA A 61 0.19 3.71 3.15
CA ALA A 61 -1.05 3.78 2.37
C ALA A 61 -2.17 2.94 3.02
N ASN A 62 -1.85 1.69 3.37
CA ASN A 62 -2.77 0.79 4.06
C ASN A 62 -3.25 1.32 5.40
N PHE A 63 -2.33 1.87 6.18
CA PHE A 63 -2.65 2.50 7.46
C PHE A 63 -3.65 3.67 7.31
N TYR A 64 -3.50 4.49 6.28
CA TYR A 64 -4.43 5.59 6.02
C TYR A 64 -5.77 5.12 5.44
N PHE A 65 -5.78 4.08 4.61
CA PHE A 65 -7.04 3.47 4.13
C PHE A 65 -7.86 2.85 5.26
N ALA A 66 -7.21 2.18 6.21
CA ALA A 66 -7.88 1.64 7.39
C ALA A 66 -8.51 2.71 8.29
N GLN A 67 -8.08 3.98 8.17
CA GLN A 67 -8.65 5.14 8.86
C GLN A 67 -9.58 5.97 7.97
N GLU A 68 -9.98 5.45 6.81
CA GLU A 68 -10.84 6.15 5.83
C GLU A 68 -10.24 7.46 5.29
N LYS A 69 -8.92 7.67 5.45
CA LYS A 69 -8.19 8.84 4.95
C LYS A 69 -7.70 8.59 3.52
N TYR A 70 -8.63 8.29 2.62
CA TYR A 70 -8.33 7.82 1.25
C TYR A 70 -7.44 8.76 0.43
N LYS A 71 -7.61 10.09 0.56
CA LYS A 71 -6.79 11.06 -0.17
C LYS A 71 -5.32 10.96 0.20
N ILE A 72 -5.02 10.78 1.49
CA ILE A 72 -3.66 10.64 2.00
C ILE A 72 -3.10 9.28 1.60
N GLY A 73 -3.86 8.20 1.84
CA GLY A 73 -3.44 6.85 1.48
C GLY A 73 -3.14 6.69 -0.01
N LYS A 74 -3.90 7.37 -0.89
CA LYS A 74 -3.64 7.37 -2.32
C LYS A 74 -2.28 7.98 -2.69
N THR A 75 -1.84 9.04 -2.00
CA THR A 75 -0.52 9.66 -2.23
C THR A 75 0.59 8.65 -1.94
N TYR A 76 0.58 8.04 -0.75
CA TYR A 76 1.57 7.01 -0.40
C TYR A 76 1.51 5.79 -1.33
N LEU A 77 0.31 5.39 -1.78
CA LEU A 77 0.16 4.28 -2.74
C LEU A 77 0.79 4.62 -4.09
N GLN A 78 0.67 5.87 -4.56
CA GLN A 78 1.30 6.33 -5.80
C GLN A 78 2.83 6.30 -5.69
N ASP A 79 3.36 6.72 -4.56
CA ASP A 79 4.80 6.69 -4.31
C ASP A 79 5.30 5.24 -4.21
N ALA A 80 4.57 4.35 -3.52
CA ALA A 80 4.89 2.92 -3.49
C ALA A 80 4.93 2.32 -4.90
N TYR A 81 3.91 2.60 -5.72
CA TYR A 81 3.82 2.12 -7.10
C TYR A 81 5.00 2.62 -7.95
N TYR A 82 5.34 3.91 -7.86
CA TYR A 82 6.49 4.49 -8.55
C TYR A 82 7.80 3.78 -8.18
N HIS A 83 8.06 3.57 -6.89
CA HIS A 83 9.29 2.92 -6.43
C HIS A 83 9.33 1.42 -6.80
N TYR A 84 8.20 0.72 -6.74
CA TYR A 84 8.13 -0.67 -7.24
C TYR A 84 8.36 -0.75 -8.75
N GLN A 85 7.89 0.23 -9.52
CA GLN A 85 8.16 0.33 -10.95
C GLN A 85 9.64 0.55 -11.23
N MET A 86 10.28 1.48 -10.52
CA MET A 86 11.71 1.76 -10.63
C MET A 86 12.56 0.57 -10.21
N TRP A 87 12.15 -0.17 -9.18
CA TRP A 87 12.81 -1.41 -8.77
C TRP A 87 12.58 -2.56 -9.76
N GLY A 88 11.52 -2.52 -10.57
CA GLY A 88 11.16 -3.55 -11.54
C GLY A 88 10.35 -4.71 -10.94
N ALA A 89 9.67 -4.50 -9.81
CA ALA A 89 8.88 -5.49 -9.08
C ALA A 89 7.53 -5.79 -9.77
N LYS A 90 7.55 -6.29 -11.01
CA LYS A 90 6.37 -6.49 -11.87
C LYS A 90 5.23 -7.28 -11.22
N ARG A 91 5.56 -8.36 -10.50
CA ARG A 91 4.55 -9.17 -9.80
C ARG A 91 3.86 -8.36 -8.70
N LYS A 92 4.61 -7.53 -7.98
CA LYS A 92 4.06 -6.68 -6.93
C LYS A 92 3.21 -5.54 -7.49
N LEU A 93 3.60 -4.96 -8.63
CA LEU A 93 2.78 -3.98 -9.34
C LEU A 93 1.43 -4.58 -9.78
N ALA A 94 1.44 -5.79 -10.34
CA ALA A 94 0.20 -6.47 -10.72
C ALA A 94 -0.71 -6.77 -9.50
N ASP A 95 -0.10 -7.14 -8.37
CA ASP A 95 -0.80 -7.33 -7.08
C ASP A 95 -1.43 -6.02 -6.58
N LEU A 96 -0.69 -4.91 -6.60
CA LEU A 96 -1.18 -3.57 -6.27
C LEU A 96 -2.31 -3.11 -7.21
N GLU A 97 -2.21 -3.38 -8.50
CA GLU A 97 -3.24 -3.05 -9.48
C GLU A 97 -4.54 -3.83 -9.25
N GLN A 98 -4.42 -5.10 -8.87
CA GLN A 98 -5.55 -5.95 -8.54
C GLN A 98 -6.21 -5.52 -7.22
N GLN A 99 -5.40 -5.24 -6.20
CA GLN A 99 -5.88 -4.91 -4.85
C GLN A 99 -6.47 -3.49 -4.77
N TYR A 100 -5.89 -2.52 -5.48
CA TYR A 100 -6.28 -1.11 -5.42
C TYR A 100 -6.76 -0.56 -6.77
N HIS A 101 -7.44 -1.39 -7.56
CA HIS A 101 -7.89 -1.06 -8.92
C HIS A 101 -8.56 0.33 -9.05
N LEU A 102 -9.35 0.73 -8.04
CA LEU A 102 -10.03 2.04 -7.98
C LEU A 102 -9.06 3.24 -7.85
N TYR A 103 -7.87 3.02 -7.30
CA TYR A 103 -6.89 4.06 -7.00
C TYR A 103 -5.72 4.07 -7.99
N THR A 104 -5.45 2.96 -8.67
CA THR A 104 -4.33 2.76 -9.61
C THR A 104 -4.68 3.04 -11.09
N THR A 105 -5.96 3.07 -11.46
CA THR A 105 -6.43 3.28 -12.86
C THR A 105 -5.89 4.56 -13.51
N ALA A 106 -5.63 5.63 -12.74
CA ALA A 106 -5.02 6.85 -13.26
C ALA A 106 -3.51 6.69 -13.60
N TYR A 107 -2.83 5.72 -13.01
CA TYR A 107 -1.39 5.48 -13.17
C TYR A 107 -1.08 4.47 -14.27
N VAL A 108 -1.91 3.42 -14.42
CA VAL A 108 -1.79 2.44 -15.52
C VAL A 108 -1.82 3.13 -16.89
N ASN A 109 -2.67 4.15 -17.03
CA ASN A 109 -2.78 4.95 -18.25
C ASN A 109 -1.54 5.84 -18.52
N LYS A 110 -0.84 6.31 -17.48
CA LYS A 110 0.43 7.06 -17.61
C LYS A 110 1.65 6.16 -17.82
N GLY A 111 1.62 4.93 -17.29
CA GLY A 111 2.66 3.93 -17.51
C GLY A 111 2.61 3.30 -18.91
N HIS A 112 1.40 3.15 -19.48
CA HIS A 112 1.22 2.67 -20.85
C HIS A 112 1.59 3.71 -21.93
N SER A 113 1.56 5.01 -21.63
CA SER A 113 1.95 6.04 -22.61
C SER A 113 3.46 6.10 -22.89
N ILE A 114 4.29 5.30 -22.21
CA ILE A 114 5.73 5.17 -22.48
C ILE A 114 6.04 3.96 -23.40
N ARG A 115 5.02 3.17 -23.79
CA ARG A 115 5.18 2.03 -24.70
C ARG A 115 4.14 2.02 -25.81
N SER A 116 4.30 2.88 -26.81
CA SER A 116 3.60 2.68 -28.08
C SER A 116 4.29 3.42 -29.23
N GLU A 117 5.47 2.93 -29.63
CA GLU A 117 5.98 3.05 -30.99
C GLU A 117 6.62 1.71 -31.41
N ALA A 118 5.77 0.70 -31.63
CA ALA A 118 6.07 -0.44 -32.49
C ALA A 118 4.74 -1.14 -32.81
N GLY A 119 4.34 -1.11 -34.08
CA GLY A 119 3.03 -1.54 -34.55
C GLY A 119 2.74 -3.04 -34.45
N GLY A 120 1.46 -3.39 -34.49
CA GLY A 120 0.99 -4.77 -34.62
C GLY A 120 -0.44 -4.98 -34.13
N LEU A 121 -1.35 -5.25 -35.06
CA LEU A 121 -2.78 -5.53 -34.95
C LEU A 121 -3.19 -6.51 -33.83
N GLY A 122 -4.33 -6.25 -33.17
CA GLY A 122 -5.07 -7.26 -32.40
C GLY A 122 -5.97 -6.66 -31.31
N GLY A 123 -7.29 -6.65 -31.52
CA GLY A 123 -8.26 -6.14 -30.56
C GLY A 123 -8.48 -7.07 -29.36
N ALA A 124 -8.85 -6.49 -28.21
CA ALA A 124 -9.69 -7.13 -27.20
C ALA A 124 -10.23 -6.11 -26.18
N ALA A 125 -11.56 -6.04 -26.13
CA ALA A 125 -12.43 -5.79 -24.98
C ALA A 125 -12.15 -4.62 -24.04
N SER A 126 -12.97 -3.58 -24.17
CA SER A 126 -13.38 -2.73 -23.04
C SER A 126 -13.99 -3.62 -21.96
N VAL A 127 -13.29 -3.79 -20.84
CA VAL A 127 -13.77 -4.57 -19.69
C VAL A 127 -14.82 -3.72 -18.96
N PRO A 128 -16.07 -4.20 -18.83
CA PRO A 128 -17.13 -3.43 -18.21
C PRO A 128 -16.84 -3.26 -16.72
N ASN A 129 -16.93 -2.01 -16.24
CA ASN A 129 -16.98 -1.66 -14.82
C ASN A 129 -18.11 -2.44 -14.14
N LEU A 130 -17.76 -3.51 -13.43
CA LEU A 130 -18.66 -4.19 -12.50
C LEU A 130 -18.42 -3.64 -11.10
N ASP A 131 -19.43 -2.99 -10.57
CA ASP A 131 -19.44 -2.27 -9.31
C ASP A 131 -19.28 -3.21 -8.09
N MET A 132 -18.02 -3.51 -7.76
CA MET A 132 -17.63 -4.29 -6.59
C MET A 132 -17.83 -3.56 -5.25
N LEU A 133 -18.25 -2.28 -5.22
CA LEU A 133 -18.69 -1.65 -3.97
C LEU A 133 -19.92 -2.36 -3.40
N SER A 134 -20.78 -2.90 -4.28
CA SER A 134 -21.93 -3.69 -3.88
C SER A 134 -21.53 -5.03 -3.24
N ILE A 135 -20.45 -5.65 -3.73
CA ILE A 135 -19.95 -6.94 -3.20
C ILE A 135 -19.20 -6.75 -1.86
N LEU A 136 -18.41 -5.68 -1.72
CA LEU A 136 -17.71 -5.38 -0.46
C LEU A 136 -18.68 -5.01 0.66
N LYS A 137 -19.73 -4.24 0.37
CA LYS A 137 -20.81 -3.96 1.35
C LYS A 137 -21.54 -5.24 1.76
N ALA A 138 -21.81 -6.14 0.82
CA ALA A 138 -22.44 -7.43 1.14
C ALA A 138 -21.55 -8.31 2.04
N SER A 139 -20.24 -8.39 1.76
CA SER A 139 -19.30 -9.17 2.58
C SER A 139 -19.10 -8.58 3.99
N GLN A 140 -19.03 -7.25 4.12
CA GLN A 140 -18.93 -6.59 5.42
C GLN A 140 -20.20 -6.76 6.27
N THR A 141 -21.38 -6.80 5.64
CA THR A 141 -22.65 -7.07 6.33
C THR A 141 -22.74 -8.53 6.80
N LEU A 142 -22.27 -9.49 6.00
CA LEU A 142 -22.17 -10.90 6.44
C LEU A 142 -21.17 -11.07 7.59
N SER A 143 -20.06 -10.33 7.58
CA SER A 143 -19.04 -10.42 8.64
C SER A 143 -19.49 -9.79 9.97
N SER A 144 -20.33 -8.75 9.94
CA SER A 144 -20.89 -8.14 11.16
C SER A 144 -22.00 -8.99 11.81
N GLU A 145 -22.71 -9.83 11.06
CA GLU A 145 -23.72 -10.75 11.61
C GLU A 145 -23.07 -11.92 12.37
N VAL A 146 -21.92 -12.42 11.91
CA VAL A 146 -21.19 -13.54 12.55
C VAL A 146 -20.64 -13.17 13.94
N VAL A 147 -20.36 -11.88 14.18
CA VAL A 147 -19.88 -11.41 15.49
C VAL A 147 -21.04 -11.14 16.48
N LEU A 148 -22.27 -10.92 16.01
CA LEU A 148 -23.42 -10.75 16.90
C LEU A 148 -24.03 -12.07 17.39
N GLY A 149 -23.87 -13.17 16.64
CA GLY A 149 -24.39 -14.50 17.01
C GLY A 149 -23.73 -15.16 18.24
N ASN A 150 -22.57 -14.65 18.67
CA ASN A 150 -21.82 -15.18 19.81
C ASN A 150 -21.97 -14.35 21.10
N LEU A 151 -22.79 -13.28 21.10
CA LEU A 151 -23.07 -12.48 22.30
C LEU A 151 -24.43 -12.79 22.95
N LEU A 152 -25.17 -13.77 22.45
CA LEU A 152 -26.48 -14.20 23.00
C LEU A 152 -26.57 -15.70 23.28
N LYS A 153 -25.46 -16.34 23.69
CA LYS A 153 -25.50 -17.68 24.28
C LYS A 153 -24.76 -17.75 25.62
N LYS A 154 -25.60 -17.59 26.66
CA LYS A 154 -25.42 -17.81 28.10
C LYS A 154 -24.51 -16.86 28.87
#